data_AF-A0A9P8FQH5-F1
#
_entry.id   AF-A0A9P8FQH5-F1
#
_cell.length_a   1.000
_cell.length_b   1.000
_cell.length_c   1.000
_cell.angle_alpha   90.00
_cell.angle_beta   90.00
_cell.angle_gamma   90.00
#
_symmetry.space_group_name_H-M   'P 1'
#
loop_
_entity.id
_entity.type
_entity.pdbx_description
1 polymer ?
#
loop_
_entity_poly.entity_id
_entity_poly.type
_entity_poly.pdbx_seq_one_letter_code
_entity_poly.pdbx_strand_id
1 'polypeptide(L)'
;MARTSMVKAEAAAEDKSNQIDPTPAVVKPLYAWISEDKLNETTPCVAKDGRILLPGFGRPLNDMLELKTWALRHRDETSLLNRCPNPLEEWSPEPLTVRERNMMQVVNAITDKPDWRRKVLDETIIAKWRAEAITEEGQGFTEKMFDYCVAELQEKAGQHKENDLTAVLDSECAVVKSDSIISKDLKEELKVAVASLEDIPASVKDWHPGSNEQVLDLVHPSLFPLIYGRTRIIPTGTIGLDDCVQASGKGEIVPRPSEDDCRLGSRTHWLSNYGAGTTDYWSNRFQWLPSNVAFSDNDG
;
A
#
# COMPACT_ATOMS: atom_id res chain seq x y z
N MET A 1 -6.84 14.51 -18.94
CA MET A 1 -5.90 13.40 -19.26
C MET A 1 -5.19 13.74 -20.56
N ALA A 2 -3.86 13.78 -20.56
CA ALA A 2 -3.07 13.79 -21.80
C ALA A 2 -1.68 13.19 -21.50
N ARG A 3 -1.41 12.00 -22.05
CA ARG A 3 -0.05 11.43 -22.09
C ARG A 3 0.62 11.91 -23.38
N THR A 4 1.82 12.47 -23.28
CA THR A 4 2.64 12.79 -24.46
C THR A 4 4.00 12.12 -24.35
N SER A 5 4.25 11.13 -25.21
CA SER A 5 5.53 10.43 -25.32
C SER A 5 6.58 11.29 -26.03
N MET A 6 7.86 11.19 -25.63
CA MET A 6 8.96 11.86 -26.35
C MET A 6 10.11 10.91 -26.71
N VAL A 7 10.71 11.18 -27.88
CA VAL A 7 11.67 10.33 -28.60
C VAL A 7 13.12 10.82 -28.41
N LYS A 8 14.10 9.95 -28.76
CA LYS A 8 15.55 10.02 -28.47
C LYS A 8 16.38 11.06 -29.24
N ALA A 9 17.44 11.57 -28.60
CA ALA A 9 18.82 11.88 -29.06
C ALA A 9 19.61 12.33 -27.79
N GLU A 10 20.82 11.87 -27.41
CA GLU A 10 22.17 12.06 -28.02
C GLU A 10 22.52 13.55 -28.31
N ALA A 11 23.64 14.18 -27.91
CA ALA A 11 24.71 13.94 -26.91
C ALA A 11 25.46 15.31 -26.70
N ALA A 12 26.45 15.56 -25.82
CA ALA A 12 27.26 14.71 -24.93
C ALA A 12 27.80 15.50 -23.69
N ALA A 13 28.73 14.88 -22.94
CA ALA A 13 29.36 15.27 -21.67
C ALA A 13 30.43 16.40 -21.71
N GLU A 14 30.65 17.08 -20.57
CA GLU A 14 31.94 17.06 -19.84
C GLU A 14 31.80 17.48 -18.35
N ASP A 15 32.76 17.09 -17.51
CA ASP A 15 32.68 17.00 -16.04
C ASP A 15 33.54 18.05 -15.29
N LYS A 16 33.14 18.43 -14.06
CA LYS A 16 34.05 18.77 -12.94
C LYS A 16 33.36 18.79 -11.56
N SER A 17 33.38 17.64 -10.91
CA SER A 17 33.44 17.39 -9.45
C SER A 17 33.64 18.57 -8.48
N ASN A 18 32.92 18.53 -7.34
CA ASN A 18 33.56 18.69 -6.03
C ASN A 18 32.74 18.01 -4.90
N GLN A 19 33.40 17.21 -4.07
CA GLN A 19 32.78 16.44 -2.98
C GLN A 19 32.68 17.23 -1.67
N ILE A 20 31.59 17.05 -0.93
CA ILE A 20 31.56 17.20 0.53
C ILE A 20 30.75 16.02 1.09
N ASP A 21 31.35 15.28 2.02
CA ASP A 21 30.74 14.15 2.76
C ASP A 21 30.42 14.61 4.18
N PRO A 22 29.21 14.34 4.69
CA PRO A 22 29.10 13.88 6.07
C PRO A 22 28.03 12.80 6.28
N THR A 23 28.42 11.54 6.47
CA THR A 23 27.53 10.50 7.03
C THR A 23 27.13 10.79 8.50
N PRO A 24 25.84 10.96 8.83
CA PRO A 24 25.36 11.01 10.21
C PRO A 24 25.28 9.60 10.82
N ALA A 25 25.49 9.48 12.13
CA ALA A 25 25.42 8.19 12.83
C ALA A 25 23.99 7.60 12.81
N VAL A 26 23.87 6.32 12.45
CA VAL A 26 22.59 5.59 12.36
C VAL A 26 21.98 5.39 13.76
N VAL A 27 20.94 6.15 14.07
CA VAL A 27 20.11 5.95 15.26
C VAL A 27 19.20 4.75 15.02
N LYS A 28 19.31 3.71 15.85
CA LYS A 28 18.40 2.54 15.77
C LYS A 28 16.97 2.94 16.18
N PRO A 29 15.93 2.48 15.47
CA PRO A 29 14.54 2.76 15.83
C PRO A 29 14.14 2.09 17.15
N LEU A 30 13.30 2.78 17.94
CA LEU A 30 12.78 2.37 19.27
C LEU A 30 11.64 1.34 19.23
N TYR A 31 11.49 0.64 18.11
CA TYR A 31 10.36 -0.25 17.82
C TYR A 31 10.84 -1.68 17.56
N ALA A 32 10.05 -2.67 17.99
CA ALA A 32 10.32 -4.09 17.70
C ALA A 32 9.02 -4.80 17.32
N TRP A 33 9.07 -5.67 16.32
CA TRP A 33 7.92 -6.47 15.89
C TRP A 33 7.54 -7.51 16.95
N ILE A 34 6.26 -7.85 17.08
CA ILE A 34 5.78 -8.96 17.92
C ILE A 34 5.72 -10.21 17.03
N SER A 35 6.39 -11.29 17.43
CA SER A 35 6.25 -12.58 16.73
C SER A 35 4.79 -13.05 16.75
N GLU A 36 4.38 -13.80 15.73
CA GLU A 36 3.03 -14.38 15.67
C GLU A 36 2.72 -15.24 16.90
N ASP A 37 3.70 -15.98 17.43
CA ASP A 37 3.59 -16.71 18.70
C ASP A 37 3.12 -15.82 19.85
N LYS A 38 3.76 -14.66 20.02
CA LYS A 38 3.46 -13.72 21.10
C LYS A 38 2.18 -12.92 20.86
N LEU A 39 1.78 -12.74 19.59
CA LEU A 39 0.45 -12.24 19.25
C LEU A 39 -0.63 -13.28 19.61
N ASN A 40 -0.37 -14.57 19.36
CA ASN A 40 -1.27 -15.66 19.67
C ASN A 40 -1.45 -15.89 21.19
N GLU A 41 -0.45 -15.56 22.01
CA GLU A 41 -0.58 -15.55 23.48
C GLU A 41 -1.63 -14.52 23.96
N THR A 42 -1.69 -13.34 23.35
CA THR A 42 -2.58 -12.25 23.79
C THR A 42 -3.90 -12.20 23.03
N THR A 43 -3.89 -12.66 21.79
CA THR A 43 -4.96 -12.44 20.80
C THR A 43 -5.00 -13.63 19.82
N PRO A 44 -5.30 -14.85 20.30
CA PRO A 44 -5.21 -16.07 19.51
C PRO A 44 -6.10 -16.04 18.28
N CYS A 45 -5.53 -16.32 17.11
CA CYS A 45 -6.30 -16.56 15.88
C CYS A 45 -6.92 -17.97 15.83
N VAL A 46 -6.60 -18.84 16.80
CA VAL A 46 -7.13 -20.20 16.95
C VAL A 46 -7.47 -20.49 18.42
N ALA A 47 -8.71 -20.90 18.68
CA ALA A 47 -9.21 -21.32 19.99
C ALA A 47 -8.59 -22.64 20.45
N LYS A 48 -8.72 -22.96 21.75
CA LYS A 48 -8.17 -24.20 22.37
C LYS A 48 -8.72 -25.51 21.79
N ASP A 49 -9.85 -25.47 21.09
CA ASP A 49 -10.46 -26.60 20.39
C ASP A 49 -10.05 -26.68 18.90
N GLY A 50 -9.12 -25.82 18.46
CA GLY A 50 -8.62 -25.76 17.08
C GLY A 50 -9.45 -24.88 16.13
N ARG A 51 -10.50 -24.20 16.62
CA ARG A 51 -11.35 -23.32 15.77
C ARG A 51 -10.70 -21.97 15.52
N ILE A 52 -10.72 -21.49 14.28
CA ILE A 52 -10.25 -20.14 13.92
C ILE A 52 -11.11 -19.05 14.57
N LEU A 53 -10.46 -17.95 14.94
CA LEU A 53 -11.01 -16.76 15.58
C LEU A 53 -10.54 -15.52 14.81
N LEU A 54 -11.44 -14.91 14.05
CA LEU A 54 -11.18 -13.76 13.17
C LEU A 54 -12.17 -12.63 13.46
N PRO A 55 -11.84 -11.36 13.19
CA PRO A 55 -12.82 -10.27 13.25
C PRO A 55 -14.04 -10.58 12.37
N GLY A 56 -15.23 -10.59 12.97
CA GLY A 56 -16.48 -11.01 12.31
C GLY A 56 -16.79 -12.51 12.38
N PHE A 57 -15.88 -13.34 12.91
CA PHE A 57 -16.11 -14.77 13.16
C PHE A 57 -15.41 -15.25 14.44
N GLY A 58 -16.15 -15.28 15.55
CA GLY A 58 -15.62 -15.64 16.87
C GLY A 58 -14.91 -14.48 17.59
N ARG A 59 -14.64 -13.37 16.90
CA ARG A 59 -14.20 -12.09 17.46
C ARG A 59 -15.06 -10.92 16.92
N PRO A 60 -15.24 -9.82 17.66
CA PRO A 60 -15.89 -8.60 17.16
C PRO A 60 -15.22 -8.05 15.90
N LEU A 61 -15.93 -7.26 15.08
CA LEU A 61 -15.32 -6.60 13.90
C LEU A 61 -14.46 -5.39 14.30
N ASN A 62 -14.82 -4.71 15.39
CA ASN A 62 -14.07 -3.64 16.04
C ASN A 62 -12.93 -4.15 16.96
N ASP A 63 -12.56 -5.43 16.86
CA ASP A 63 -11.46 -6.04 17.62
C ASP A 63 -10.08 -5.67 17.03
N MET A 64 -9.78 -4.38 17.17
CA MET A 64 -8.51 -3.76 16.78
C MET A 64 -7.42 -4.09 17.81
N LEU A 65 -6.21 -4.38 17.33
CA LEU A 65 -5.03 -4.52 18.18
C LEU A 65 -4.73 -3.17 18.85
N GLU A 66 -4.96 -3.07 20.16
CA GLU A 66 -4.79 -1.82 20.89
C GLU A 66 -3.33 -1.34 20.85
N LEU A 67 -3.06 -0.32 20.02
CA LEU A 67 -1.96 0.59 20.27
C LEU A 67 -2.22 1.26 21.63
N LYS A 68 -1.35 1.02 22.61
CA LYS A 68 -1.40 1.66 23.93
C LYS A 68 -0.96 3.14 23.86
N THR A 69 -1.77 3.94 23.16
CA THR A 69 -1.76 5.40 23.08
C THR A 69 -0.56 6.06 22.39
N TRP A 70 -0.83 7.22 21.77
CA TRP A 70 0.19 8.13 21.25
C TRP A 70 1.17 8.65 22.33
N ALA A 71 0.74 8.62 23.60
CA ALA A 71 1.49 9.16 24.74
C ALA A 71 2.78 8.39 25.06
N LEU A 72 2.96 7.17 24.51
CA LEU A 72 4.18 6.39 24.65
C LEU A 72 5.31 6.78 23.68
N ARG A 73 5.12 7.77 22.78
CA ARG A 73 6.23 8.36 22.00
C ARG A 73 7.36 8.93 22.90
N HIS A 74 7.10 9.15 24.20
CA HIS A 74 8.01 9.80 25.15
C HIS A 74 8.19 9.04 26.49
N ARG A 75 8.08 7.70 26.51
CA ARG A 75 8.54 6.89 27.66
C ARG A 75 9.40 5.71 27.24
N ASP A 76 10.22 5.27 28.19
CA ASP A 76 11.37 4.36 28.06
C ASP A 76 10.98 2.88 27.87
N GLU A 77 9.93 2.61 27.09
CA GLU A 77 9.41 1.25 26.83
C GLU A 77 9.40 1.00 25.31
N THR A 78 10.08 -0.07 24.88
CA THR A 78 10.11 -0.50 23.48
C THR A 78 8.69 -0.69 22.95
N SER A 79 8.30 0.13 21.98
CA SER A 79 6.97 0.06 21.39
C SER A 79 6.88 -1.15 20.48
N LEU A 80 6.22 -2.19 21.00
CA LEU A 80 5.97 -3.45 20.32
C LEU A 80 4.91 -3.28 19.23
N LEU A 81 5.24 -3.68 18.00
CA LEU A 81 4.55 -3.23 16.81
C LEU A 81 4.11 -4.38 15.91
N ASN A 82 2.80 -4.69 15.89
CA ASN A 82 2.17 -5.44 14.81
C ASN A 82 1.12 -4.53 14.17
N ARG A 83 1.50 -3.80 13.12
CA ARG A 83 0.60 -2.83 12.46
C ARG A 83 -0.41 -3.55 11.58
N CYS A 84 -1.68 -3.43 11.93
CA CYS A 84 -2.78 -3.44 10.97
C CYS A 84 -3.30 -2.00 10.87
N PRO A 85 -2.55 -1.09 10.21
CA PRO A 85 -2.77 0.35 10.34
C PRO A 85 -4.14 0.69 9.76
N ASN A 86 -5.02 1.21 10.59
CA ASN A 86 -6.43 1.38 10.21
C ASN A 86 -6.78 2.86 10.00
N PRO A 87 -7.61 3.18 8.99
CA PRO A 87 -7.89 4.57 8.63
C PRO A 87 -8.75 5.33 9.64
N LEU A 88 -9.19 4.69 10.72
CA LEU A 88 -10.09 5.27 11.72
C LEU A 88 -9.30 5.76 12.96
N GLU A 89 -8.46 4.90 13.55
CA GLU A 89 -7.71 5.23 14.77
C GLU A 89 -6.31 5.79 14.48
N GLU A 90 -5.68 5.44 13.35
CA GLU A 90 -4.25 5.73 13.10
C GLU A 90 -4.01 6.74 11.97
N TRP A 91 -4.90 6.83 10.98
CA TRP A 91 -4.72 7.69 9.81
C TRP A 91 -5.23 9.11 10.05
N SER A 92 -4.40 9.92 10.69
CA SER A 92 -4.61 11.37 10.84
C SER A 92 -3.44 12.17 10.25
N PRO A 93 -3.11 12.00 8.96
CA PRO A 93 -1.98 12.71 8.37
C PRO A 93 -2.22 14.21 8.29
N GLU A 94 -1.15 14.99 8.43
CA GLU A 94 -1.19 16.43 8.19
C GLU A 94 -1.59 16.72 6.74
N PRO A 95 -2.61 17.57 6.49
CA PRO A 95 -3.06 17.86 5.13
C PRO A 95 -1.98 18.55 4.29
N LEU A 96 -1.47 17.83 3.30
CA LEU A 96 -0.47 18.31 2.35
C LEU A 96 -0.96 19.60 1.65
N THR A 97 -0.11 20.62 1.65
CA THR A 97 -0.36 21.88 0.95
C THR A 97 -0.42 21.67 -0.55
N VAL A 98 -1.05 22.62 -1.27
CA VAL A 98 -1.06 22.62 -2.74
C VAL A 98 0.37 22.56 -3.31
N ARG A 99 1.35 23.19 -2.65
CA ARG A 99 2.75 23.20 -3.09
C ARG A 99 3.39 21.81 -3.00
N GLU A 100 3.28 21.15 -1.86
CA GLU A 100 3.85 19.80 -1.65
C GLU A 100 3.21 18.79 -2.60
N ARG A 101 1.88 18.84 -2.81
CA ARG A 101 1.20 17.98 -3.77
C ARG A 101 1.69 18.19 -5.20
N ASN A 102 1.89 19.44 -5.62
CA ASN A 102 2.41 19.75 -6.97
C ASN A 102 3.87 19.28 -7.12
N MET A 103 4.69 19.40 -6.06
CA MET A 103 6.07 18.88 -6.04
C MET A 103 6.10 17.36 -6.16
N MET A 104 5.33 16.63 -5.35
CA MET A 104 5.20 15.17 -5.46
C MET A 104 4.66 14.72 -6.83
N GLN A 105 3.77 15.49 -7.47
CA GLN A 105 3.31 15.18 -8.82
C GLN A 105 4.45 15.29 -9.85
N VAL A 106 5.32 16.30 -9.75
CA VAL A 106 6.50 16.44 -10.61
C VAL A 106 7.53 15.34 -10.35
N VAL A 107 7.83 15.05 -9.09
CA VAL A 107 8.69 13.93 -8.67
C VAL A 107 8.15 12.59 -9.19
N ASN A 108 6.85 12.35 -9.07
CA ASN A 108 6.20 11.16 -9.63
C ASN A 108 6.31 11.09 -11.16
N ALA A 109 5.99 12.20 -11.86
CA ALA A 109 6.02 12.26 -13.32
C ALA A 109 7.45 12.16 -13.91
N ILE A 110 8.48 12.56 -13.16
CA ILE A 110 9.88 12.35 -13.56
C ILE A 110 10.28 10.89 -13.31
N THR A 111 9.94 10.32 -12.15
CA THR A 111 10.28 8.91 -11.82
C THR A 111 9.57 7.87 -12.68
N ASP A 112 8.43 8.21 -13.28
CA ASP A 112 7.75 7.37 -14.29
C ASP A 112 8.47 7.34 -15.66
N LYS A 113 9.49 8.19 -15.89
CA LYS A 113 10.28 8.18 -17.13
C LYS A 113 11.38 7.11 -17.03
N PRO A 114 11.61 6.26 -18.06
CA PRO A 114 12.71 5.29 -18.03
C PRO A 114 14.05 6.02 -17.91
N ASP A 115 15.03 5.40 -17.24
CA ASP A 115 16.36 5.97 -16.96
C ASP A 115 16.37 7.32 -16.24
N TRP A 116 15.29 7.72 -15.53
CA TRP A 116 15.19 9.05 -14.91
C TRP A 116 16.40 9.36 -13.99
N ARG A 117 16.94 8.34 -13.31
CA ARG A 117 18.10 8.42 -12.40
C ARG A 117 19.37 8.92 -13.09
N ARG A 118 19.59 8.52 -14.35
CA ARG A 118 20.68 9.06 -15.18
C ARG A 118 20.33 10.44 -15.72
N LYS A 119 19.06 10.65 -16.08
CA LYS A 119 18.56 11.86 -16.74
C LYS A 119 18.47 13.07 -15.79
N VAL A 120 18.33 12.86 -14.49
CA VAL A 120 18.32 13.94 -13.49
C VAL A 120 19.72 14.50 -13.17
N LEU A 121 20.77 13.92 -13.76
CA LEU A 121 22.13 14.45 -13.74
C LEU A 121 22.49 15.22 -15.04
N ASP A 122 21.54 15.34 -15.98
CA ASP A 122 21.73 15.99 -17.28
C ASP A 122 21.03 17.35 -17.28
N GLU A 123 21.80 18.44 -17.22
CA GLU A 123 21.29 19.81 -17.19
C GLU A 123 20.38 20.15 -18.37
N THR A 124 20.62 19.57 -19.55
CA THR A 124 19.78 19.80 -20.74
C THR A 124 18.41 19.16 -20.56
N ILE A 125 18.34 17.98 -19.96
CA ILE A 125 17.08 17.30 -19.66
C ILE A 125 16.36 18.00 -18.51
N ILE A 126 17.07 18.45 -17.47
CA ILE A 126 16.49 19.24 -16.37
C ILE A 126 15.90 20.54 -16.90
N ALA A 127 16.60 21.28 -17.76
CA ALA A 127 16.10 22.52 -18.37
C ALA A 127 14.81 22.29 -19.17
N LYS A 128 14.72 21.17 -19.88
CA LYS A 128 13.50 20.76 -20.58
C LYS A 128 12.37 20.40 -19.62
N TRP A 129 12.62 19.61 -18.59
CA TRP A 129 11.60 19.29 -17.56
C TRP A 129 11.15 20.54 -16.80
N ARG A 130 12.02 21.55 -16.61
CA ARG A 130 11.67 22.85 -16.02
C ARG A 130 10.63 23.57 -16.88
N ALA A 131 10.86 23.64 -18.19
CA ALA A 131 9.91 24.22 -19.14
C ALA A 131 8.60 23.40 -19.30
N GLU A 132 8.64 22.09 -19.10
CA GLU A 132 7.44 21.23 -19.05
C GLU A 132 6.63 21.43 -17.75
N ALA A 133 7.30 21.64 -16.60
CA ALA A 133 6.67 21.69 -15.28
C ALA A 133 6.17 23.10 -14.87
N ILE A 134 6.86 24.15 -15.30
CA ILE A 134 6.54 25.54 -14.92
C ILE A 134 5.67 26.17 -16.02
N THR A 135 4.37 26.22 -15.78
CA THR A 135 3.36 26.77 -16.71
C THR A 135 2.50 27.82 -16.01
N GLU A 136 1.91 28.74 -16.77
CA GLU A 136 0.98 29.75 -16.23
C GLU A 136 -0.25 29.13 -15.53
N GLU A 137 -0.65 27.93 -15.97
CA GLU A 137 -1.75 27.14 -15.42
C GLU A 137 -1.36 26.34 -14.15
N GLY A 138 -0.06 26.25 -13.84
CA GLY A 138 0.53 25.37 -12.81
C GLY A 138 0.23 25.71 -11.34
N GLN A 139 -0.84 26.45 -11.06
CA GLN A 139 -1.34 26.78 -9.71
C GLN A 139 -0.27 27.30 -8.72
N GLY A 140 0.70 28.08 -9.22
CA GLY A 140 1.78 28.63 -8.40
C GLY A 140 2.90 27.64 -8.07
N PHE A 141 3.12 26.62 -8.89
CA PHE A 141 4.38 25.89 -8.96
C PHE A 141 5.50 26.85 -9.42
N THR A 142 6.61 26.91 -8.69
CA THR A 142 7.67 27.93 -8.90
C THR A 142 9.02 27.32 -9.22
N GLU A 143 9.91 28.13 -9.80
CA GLU A 143 11.33 27.77 -10.03
C GLU A 143 11.98 27.09 -8.82
N LYS A 144 11.83 27.68 -7.62
CA LYS A 144 12.39 27.13 -6.37
C LYS A 144 11.82 25.78 -5.97
N MET A 145 10.56 25.51 -6.31
CA MET A 145 9.93 24.21 -6.05
C MET A 145 10.47 23.16 -7.02
N PHE A 146 10.69 23.53 -8.29
CA PHE A 146 11.34 22.67 -9.26
C PHE A 146 12.81 22.40 -8.88
N ASP A 147 13.56 23.42 -8.45
CA ASP A 147 14.94 23.27 -7.95
C ASP A 147 15.02 22.24 -6.82
N TYR A 148 14.08 22.30 -5.87
CA TYR A 148 13.98 21.33 -4.77
C TYR A 148 13.66 19.92 -5.28
N CYS A 149 12.68 19.76 -6.18
CA CYS A 149 12.34 18.46 -6.77
C CYS A 149 13.55 17.82 -7.48
N VAL A 150 14.34 18.62 -8.19
CA VAL A 150 15.56 18.15 -8.86
C VAL A 150 16.62 17.72 -7.84
N ALA A 151 16.86 18.51 -6.79
CA ALA A 151 17.82 18.16 -5.74
C ALA A 151 17.44 16.85 -5.02
N GLU A 152 16.16 16.69 -4.65
CA GLU A 152 15.61 15.46 -4.05
C GLU A 152 15.82 14.25 -4.97
N LEU A 153 15.50 14.39 -6.26
CA LEU A 153 15.66 13.31 -7.24
C LEU A 153 17.15 12.97 -7.49
N GLN A 154 18.06 13.95 -7.44
CA GLN A 154 19.50 13.71 -7.56
C GLN A 154 20.04 12.94 -6.35
N GLU A 155 19.58 13.25 -5.14
CA GLU A 155 19.92 12.50 -3.93
C GLU A 155 19.39 11.06 -4.01
N LYS A 156 18.11 10.88 -4.36
CA LYS A 156 17.46 9.57 -4.52
C LYS A 156 18.10 8.73 -5.63
N ALA A 157 18.60 9.35 -6.70
CA ALA A 157 19.38 8.68 -7.74
C ALA A 157 20.76 8.20 -7.24
N GLY A 158 21.34 8.86 -6.23
CA GLY A 158 22.58 8.42 -5.57
C GLY A 158 22.39 7.21 -4.67
N GLN A 159 21.32 7.21 -3.85
CA GLN A 159 20.95 6.13 -2.91
C GLN A 159 20.61 4.80 -3.62
N HIS A 160 20.15 4.87 -4.87
CA HIS A 160 19.70 3.75 -5.70
C HIS A 160 20.70 2.58 -5.86
N LYS A 161 22.01 2.85 -5.76
CA LYS A 161 23.09 1.88 -6.01
C LYS A 161 23.03 0.61 -5.16
N GLU A 162 22.38 0.66 -4.00
CA GLU A 162 22.32 -0.47 -3.07
C GLU A 162 21.11 -1.38 -3.31
N ASN A 163 19.93 -0.83 -3.64
CA ASN A 163 18.65 -1.54 -3.42
C ASN A 163 17.61 -1.47 -4.57
N ASP A 164 17.85 -0.76 -5.68
CA ASP A 164 16.89 -0.39 -6.76
C ASP A 164 15.61 0.39 -6.33
N LEU A 165 15.26 0.37 -5.05
CA LEU A 165 14.08 1.02 -4.50
C LEU A 165 14.20 2.55 -4.47
N THR A 166 13.07 3.25 -4.65
CA THR A 166 12.98 4.70 -4.54
C THR A 166 11.62 5.13 -3.98
N ALA A 167 11.60 5.85 -2.86
CA ALA A 167 10.40 6.51 -2.34
C ALA A 167 10.03 7.71 -3.23
N VAL A 168 8.77 7.77 -3.69
CA VAL A 168 8.31 8.76 -4.69
C VAL A 168 7.17 9.63 -4.18
N LEU A 169 6.06 9.02 -3.73
CA LEU A 169 4.99 9.74 -3.05
C LEU A 169 5.34 9.74 -1.57
N ASP A 170 6.28 10.60 -1.21
CA ASP A 170 7.03 10.59 0.03
C ASP A 170 6.46 11.66 0.98
N SER A 171 5.70 11.23 1.98
CA SER A 171 5.05 12.10 2.97
C SER A 171 5.05 11.39 4.34
N GLU A 172 3.94 11.31 5.07
CA GLU A 172 3.90 10.50 6.29
C GLU A 172 4.00 8.98 6.03
N CYS A 173 3.62 8.57 4.82
CA CYS A 173 3.83 7.24 4.29
C CYS A 173 4.39 7.38 2.87
N ALA A 174 5.33 6.50 2.51
CA ALA A 174 6.00 6.52 1.22
C ALA A 174 5.44 5.45 0.28
N VAL A 175 5.08 5.83 -0.95
CA VAL A 175 4.96 4.86 -2.05
C VAL A 175 6.32 4.67 -2.68
N VAL A 176 6.83 3.44 -2.61
CA VAL A 176 8.15 3.04 -3.13
C VAL A 176 7.99 2.38 -4.50
N LYS A 177 8.83 2.76 -5.45
CA LYS A 177 8.94 2.15 -6.78
C LYS A 177 10.27 1.42 -6.92
N SER A 178 10.28 0.38 -7.75
CA SER A 178 11.48 -0.31 -8.24
C SER A 178 11.19 -0.83 -9.64
N ASP A 179 12.18 -0.80 -10.51
CA ASP A 179 12.08 -1.26 -11.89
C ASP A 179 12.53 -2.72 -12.04
N SER A 180 13.22 -3.29 -11.03
CA SER A 180 13.79 -4.63 -11.05
C SER A 180 13.41 -5.57 -9.89
N ILE A 181 12.62 -5.14 -8.90
CA ILE A 181 12.21 -5.98 -7.75
C ILE A 181 11.45 -7.24 -8.17
N ILE A 182 10.70 -7.19 -9.28
CA ILE A 182 10.13 -8.36 -9.92
C ILE A 182 11.04 -8.77 -11.07
N SER A 183 11.58 -9.99 -11.03
CA SER A 183 12.44 -10.50 -12.08
C SER A 183 11.70 -10.58 -13.42
N LYS A 184 12.44 -10.48 -14.54
CA LYS A 184 11.84 -10.58 -15.87
C LYS A 184 11.15 -11.93 -16.08
N ASP A 185 11.75 -12.99 -15.57
CA ASP A 185 11.27 -14.35 -15.78
C ASP A 185 9.98 -14.58 -14.98
N LEU A 186 9.95 -14.22 -13.68
CA LEU A 186 8.72 -14.24 -12.87
C LEU A 186 7.60 -13.38 -13.49
N LYS A 187 7.94 -12.22 -14.06
CA LYS A 187 6.96 -11.37 -14.76
C LYS A 187 6.37 -12.04 -16.01
N GLU A 188 7.16 -12.77 -16.78
CA GLU A 188 6.67 -13.52 -17.94
C GLU A 188 5.91 -14.79 -17.52
N GLU A 189 6.34 -15.48 -16.48
CA GLU A 189 5.60 -16.61 -15.89
C GLU A 189 4.22 -16.20 -15.38
N LEU A 190 4.12 -15.08 -14.64
CA LEU A 190 2.84 -14.51 -14.21
C LEU A 190 1.93 -14.19 -15.41
N LYS A 191 2.48 -13.57 -16.48
CA LYS A 191 1.72 -13.29 -17.71
C LYS A 191 1.21 -14.56 -18.39
N VAL A 192 2.03 -15.62 -18.45
CA VAL A 192 1.63 -16.91 -19.01
C VAL A 192 0.54 -17.57 -18.15
N ALA A 193 0.67 -17.51 -16.82
CA ALA A 193 -0.29 -18.08 -15.89
C ALA A 193 -1.68 -17.41 -15.93
N VAL A 194 -1.74 -16.08 -16.10
CA VAL A 194 -3.03 -15.36 -16.20
C VAL A 194 -3.63 -15.34 -17.61
N ALA A 195 -2.86 -15.65 -18.66
CA ALA A 195 -3.31 -15.54 -20.04
C ALA A 195 -4.61 -16.30 -20.35
N SER A 196 -4.81 -17.49 -19.76
CA SER A 196 -6.05 -18.27 -19.94
C SER A 196 -7.29 -17.68 -19.24
N LEU A 197 -7.08 -16.74 -18.30
CA LEU A 197 -8.15 -15.99 -17.65
C LEU A 197 -8.50 -14.73 -18.47
N GLU A 198 -7.53 -14.17 -19.19
CA GLU A 198 -7.71 -13.05 -20.12
C GLU A 198 -8.28 -13.47 -21.49
N ASP A 199 -7.98 -14.69 -21.96
CA ASP A 199 -8.42 -15.23 -23.26
C ASP A 199 -9.87 -15.77 -23.23
N ILE A 200 -10.79 -14.88 -22.87
CA ILE A 200 -12.24 -15.11 -22.88
C ILE A 200 -12.91 -14.24 -23.96
N PRO A 201 -14.08 -14.64 -24.51
CA PRO A 201 -14.78 -13.88 -25.54
C PRO A 201 -15.04 -12.43 -25.11
N ALA A 202 -14.81 -11.47 -26.02
CA ALA A 202 -14.90 -10.04 -25.70
C ALA A 202 -16.25 -9.61 -25.08
N SER A 203 -17.34 -10.31 -25.40
CA SER A 203 -18.69 -10.06 -24.85
C SER A 203 -18.87 -10.46 -23.38
N VAL A 204 -17.91 -11.17 -22.77
CA VAL A 204 -17.94 -11.58 -21.35
C VAL A 204 -16.75 -11.03 -20.56
N LYS A 205 -15.99 -10.10 -21.13
CA LYS A 205 -14.91 -9.39 -20.42
C LYS A 205 -15.48 -8.34 -19.47
N ASP A 206 -15.21 -8.49 -18.18
CA ASP A 206 -15.65 -7.56 -17.14
C ASP A 206 -14.67 -6.37 -17.06
N TRP A 207 -14.87 -5.38 -17.93
CA TRP A 207 -14.04 -4.18 -17.96
C TRP A 207 -14.40 -3.24 -16.81
N HIS A 208 -13.42 -2.89 -15.99
CA HIS A 208 -13.64 -2.09 -14.80
C HIS A 208 -14.31 -0.75 -15.16
N PRO A 209 -15.43 -0.35 -14.50
CA PRO A 209 -16.15 0.86 -14.83
C PRO A 209 -15.27 2.12 -14.81
N GLY A 210 -15.33 2.90 -15.89
CA GLY A 210 -14.53 4.12 -16.04
C GLY A 210 -13.05 3.91 -16.42
N SER A 211 -12.59 2.67 -16.60
CA SER A 211 -11.19 2.38 -17.01
C SER A 211 -10.88 2.64 -18.49
N ASN A 212 -11.88 2.93 -19.33
CA ASN A 212 -11.74 3.01 -20.79
C ASN A 212 -11.11 1.72 -21.38
N GLU A 213 -11.59 0.55 -20.93
CA GLU A 213 -11.11 -0.78 -21.37
C GLU A 213 -9.60 -0.99 -21.13
N GLN A 214 -9.06 -0.41 -20.06
CA GLN A 214 -7.64 -0.56 -19.67
C GLN A 214 -7.42 -1.47 -18.45
N VAL A 215 -8.49 -1.81 -17.72
CA VAL A 215 -8.44 -2.66 -16.53
C VAL A 215 -9.52 -3.74 -16.68
N LEU A 216 -9.10 -4.99 -16.80
CA LEU A 216 -9.96 -6.16 -16.89
C LEU A 216 -10.03 -6.83 -15.51
N ASP A 217 -11.23 -6.92 -14.93
CA ASP A 217 -11.42 -7.60 -13.66
C ASP A 217 -11.53 -9.12 -13.87
N LEU A 218 -10.41 -9.84 -13.66
CA LEU A 218 -10.40 -11.31 -13.72
C LEU A 218 -11.28 -11.92 -12.62
N VAL A 219 -11.24 -11.33 -11.43
CA VAL A 219 -12.15 -11.60 -10.30
C VAL A 219 -12.39 -10.27 -9.59
N HIS A 220 -13.52 -9.61 -9.85
CA HIS A 220 -13.85 -8.36 -9.16
C HIS A 220 -14.14 -8.64 -7.66
N PRO A 221 -13.41 -8.03 -6.69
CA PRO A 221 -13.52 -8.37 -5.27
C PRO A 221 -14.94 -8.16 -4.69
N SER A 222 -15.65 -7.11 -5.12
CA SER A 222 -17.05 -6.86 -4.77
C SER A 222 -18.07 -7.90 -5.23
N LEU A 223 -17.75 -8.83 -6.14
CA LEU A 223 -18.70 -9.86 -6.61
C LEU A 223 -18.77 -11.07 -5.67
N PHE A 224 -17.71 -11.33 -4.90
CA PHE A 224 -17.60 -12.47 -3.98
C PHE A 224 -17.33 -12.07 -2.52
N PRO A 225 -18.07 -11.09 -1.95
CA PRO A 225 -17.90 -10.70 -0.56
C PRO A 225 -18.39 -11.81 0.37
N LEU A 226 -17.86 -11.85 1.59
CA LEU A 226 -18.51 -12.54 2.68
C LEU A 226 -19.85 -11.85 2.95
N ILE A 227 -20.93 -12.61 2.96
CA ILE A 227 -22.29 -12.18 3.33
C ILE A 227 -22.70 -12.89 4.61
N TYR A 228 -22.91 -12.15 5.69
CA TYR A 228 -23.30 -12.69 6.98
C TYR A 228 -24.68 -13.35 6.93
N GLY A 229 -24.84 -14.47 7.65
CA GLY A 229 -26.06 -15.28 7.61
C GLY A 229 -26.27 -16.08 6.31
N ARG A 230 -25.31 -16.05 5.36
CA ARG A 230 -25.37 -16.80 4.10
C ARG A 230 -24.08 -17.52 3.74
N THR A 231 -22.95 -16.83 3.83
CA THR A 231 -21.62 -17.38 3.51
C THR A 231 -21.25 -18.43 4.55
N ARG A 232 -20.57 -19.49 4.11
CA ARG A 232 -20.09 -20.54 5.00
C ARG A 232 -18.59 -20.46 5.20
N ILE A 233 -18.15 -20.90 6.37
CA ILE A 233 -16.75 -20.97 6.77
C ILE A 233 -16.45 -22.38 7.29
N ILE A 234 -15.28 -22.91 6.97
CA ILE A 234 -14.75 -24.11 7.59
C ILE A 234 -13.90 -23.63 8.79
N PRO A 235 -14.34 -23.85 10.04
CA PRO A 235 -13.72 -23.24 11.20
C PRO A 235 -12.44 -23.94 11.66
N THR A 236 -12.13 -25.12 11.13
CA THR A 236 -11.00 -25.96 11.58
C THR A 236 -10.23 -26.51 10.39
N GLY A 237 -8.90 -26.47 10.46
CA GLY A 237 -8.01 -26.89 9.38
C GLY A 237 -7.86 -25.86 8.25
N THR A 238 -7.37 -26.33 7.10
CA THR A 238 -7.04 -25.50 5.93
C THR A 238 -7.56 -26.19 4.68
N ILE A 239 -8.06 -25.40 3.73
CA ILE A 239 -8.50 -25.87 2.41
C ILE A 239 -7.37 -25.56 1.42
N GLY A 240 -6.92 -26.55 0.66
CA GLY A 240 -5.92 -26.39 -0.40
C GLY A 240 -6.54 -26.06 -1.76
N LEU A 241 -5.69 -25.90 -2.77
CA LEU A 241 -6.16 -25.66 -4.14
C LEU A 241 -6.86 -26.89 -4.74
N ASP A 242 -6.40 -28.10 -4.41
CA ASP A 242 -6.93 -29.36 -4.96
C ASP A 242 -8.34 -29.71 -4.47
N ASP A 243 -8.70 -29.27 -3.25
CA ASP A 243 -9.98 -29.59 -2.62
C ASP A 243 -10.94 -28.41 -2.46
N CYS A 244 -10.55 -27.17 -2.83
CA CYS A 244 -11.40 -25.97 -2.67
C CYS A 244 -12.77 -26.07 -3.35
N VAL A 245 -12.83 -26.62 -4.56
CA VAL A 245 -14.10 -26.86 -5.27
C VAL A 245 -14.96 -27.88 -4.53
N GLN A 246 -14.34 -28.93 -3.97
CA GLN A 246 -15.04 -29.96 -3.20
C GLN A 246 -15.44 -29.47 -1.81
N ALA A 247 -14.75 -28.48 -1.25
CA ALA A 247 -15.04 -27.82 0.02
C ALA A 247 -16.16 -26.77 -0.10
N SER A 248 -16.47 -26.30 -1.31
CA SER A 248 -17.50 -25.29 -1.58
C SER A 248 -18.86 -25.69 -1.01
N GLY A 249 -19.44 -24.80 -0.20
CA GLY A 249 -20.73 -25.03 0.47
C GLY A 249 -20.69 -25.92 1.72
N LYS A 250 -19.52 -26.48 2.11
CA LYS A 250 -19.32 -27.13 3.42
C LYS A 250 -19.13 -26.08 4.52
N GLY A 251 -18.95 -26.54 5.76
CA GLY A 251 -18.75 -25.68 6.92
C GLY A 251 -20.05 -25.10 7.49
N GLU A 252 -19.91 -24.21 8.47
CA GLU A 252 -21.02 -23.54 9.16
C GLU A 252 -21.31 -22.16 8.57
N ILE A 253 -22.53 -21.65 8.73
CA ILE A 253 -22.89 -20.31 8.26
C ILE A 253 -22.27 -19.28 9.20
N VAL A 254 -21.55 -18.30 8.64
CA VAL A 254 -20.97 -17.19 9.42
C VAL A 254 -22.12 -16.38 10.05
N PRO A 255 -22.23 -16.30 11.39
CA PRO A 255 -23.32 -15.60 12.06
C PRO A 255 -23.23 -14.10 11.78
N ARG A 256 -24.35 -13.39 11.93
CA ARG A 256 -24.37 -11.92 11.80
C ARG A 256 -23.75 -11.29 13.06
N PRO A 257 -22.71 -10.45 12.94
CA PRO A 257 -22.20 -9.67 14.06
C PRO A 257 -23.30 -8.77 14.63
N SER A 258 -23.23 -8.49 15.93
CA SER A 258 -24.08 -7.48 16.54
C SER A 258 -23.72 -6.08 16.03
N GLU A 259 -24.58 -5.11 16.28
CA GLU A 259 -24.26 -3.70 15.97
C GLU A 259 -23.09 -3.21 16.83
N ASP A 260 -23.00 -3.66 18.09
CA ASP A 260 -21.93 -3.27 19.01
C ASP A 260 -20.57 -3.87 18.62
N ASP A 261 -20.54 -5.04 17.96
CA ASP A 261 -19.33 -5.59 17.32
C ASP A 261 -18.84 -4.73 16.15
N CYS A 262 -19.70 -3.87 15.59
CA CYS A 262 -19.45 -3.07 14.38
C CYS A 262 -19.27 -1.58 14.64
N ARG A 263 -19.45 -1.14 15.90
CA ARG A 263 -19.29 0.25 16.33
C ARG A 263 -17.88 0.50 16.79
N LEU A 264 -17.24 1.54 16.26
CA LEU A 264 -16.04 2.05 16.89
C LEU A 264 -16.46 2.71 18.21
N GLY A 265 -16.09 2.09 19.34
CA GLY A 265 -16.41 2.57 20.68
C GLY A 265 -15.74 3.91 21.00
N SER A 266 -15.76 4.32 22.27
CA SER A 266 -15.05 5.52 22.71
C SER A 266 -13.53 5.29 22.80
N ARG A 267 -12.89 5.05 21.65
CA ARG A 267 -11.45 4.83 21.50
C ARG A 267 -10.79 6.08 20.88
N THR A 268 -9.98 6.75 21.72
CA THR A 268 -9.12 7.92 21.43
C THR A 268 -9.78 9.30 21.23
N HIS A 269 -8.99 10.35 21.50
CA HIS A 269 -9.38 11.74 21.77
C HIS A 269 -9.67 12.59 20.51
N TRP A 270 -9.43 12.07 19.31
CA TRP A 270 -9.66 12.81 18.06
C TRP A 270 -11.04 12.51 17.44
N LEU A 271 -11.45 11.24 17.43
CA LEU A 271 -12.80 10.81 17.05
C LEU A 271 -13.89 11.15 18.08
N SER A 272 -13.51 11.37 19.34
CA SER A 272 -14.44 11.43 20.48
C SER A 272 -15.43 12.60 20.47
N ASN A 273 -15.19 13.66 19.69
CA ASN A 273 -15.98 14.89 19.79
C ASN A 273 -17.15 14.98 18.79
N TYR A 274 -17.21 14.15 17.75
CA TYR A 274 -18.27 14.23 16.73
C TYR A 274 -18.82 12.89 16.18
N GLY A 275 -18.20 11.73 16.44
CA GLY A 275 -18.65 10.47 15.83
C GLY A 275 -18.50 9.18 16.64
N ALA A 276 -17.86 9.21 17.82
CA ALA A 276 -17.65 8.02 18.64
C ALA A 276 -18.95 7.50 19.29
N GLY A 277 -19.24 6.20 19.11
CA GLY A 277 -20.32 5.49 19.82
C GLY A 277 -21.59 5.18 19.01
N THR A 278 -21.83 5.83 17.86
CA THR A 278 -23.03 5.54 17.01
C THR A 278 -22.73 5.29 15.54
N THR A 279 -21.48 5.48 15.10
CA THR A 279 -21.09 5.28 13.71
C THR A 279 -20.72 3.82 13.47
N ASP A 280 -21.52 3.12 12.66
CA ASP A 280 -21.25 1.75 12.20
C ASP A 280 -20.23 1.80 11.05
N TYR A 281 -18.93 1.71 11.36
CA TYR A 281 -17.86 1.73 10.36
C TYR A 281 -17.73 0.41 9.59
N TRP A 282 -18.14 -0.71 10.21
CA TRP A 282 -18.15 -2.02 9.58
C TRP A 282 -19.57 -2.47 9.25
N SER A 283 -19.78 -2.97 8.03
CA SER A 283 -21.07 -3.55 7.63
C SER A 283 -21.31 -4.89 8.33
N ASN A 284 -22.34 -4.95 9.20
CA ASN A 284 -22.84 -6.20 9.77
C ASN A 284 -23.66 -7.06 8.77
N ARG A 285 -23.58 -6.76 7.46
CA ARG A 285 -24.26 -7.51 6.39
C ARG A 285 -23.27 -8.22 5.46
N PHE A 286 -22.13 -7.60 5.19
CA PHE A 286 -21.11 -8.14 4.30
C PHE A 286 -19.74 -7.53 4.59
N GLN A 287 -18.67 -8.24 4.21
CA GLN A 287 -17.28 -7.76 4.24
C GLN A 287 -16.57 -8.19 2.97
N TRP A 288 -15.60 -7.40 2.50
CA TRP A 288 -14.59 -7.92 1.59
C TRP A 288 -13.67 -8.85 2.36
N LEU A 289 -13.30 -9.98 1.76
CA LEU A 289 -12.38 -10.92 2.39
C LEU A 289 -10.93 -10.47 2.12
N PRO A 290 -10.11 -10.26 3.16
CA PRO A 290 -8.68 -10.03 2.97
C PRO A 290 -8.02 -11.33 2.49
N SER A 291 -6.89 -11.19 1.80
CA SER A 291 -5.97 -12.30 1.54
C SER A 291 -4.73 -12.12 2.40
N ASN A 292 -4.41 -13.11 3.22
CA ASN A 292 -3.14 -13.15 3.94
C ASN A 292 -2.06 -13.66 2.98
N VAL A 293 -0.97 -12.90 2.83
CA VAL A 293 0.19 -13.28 2.02
C VAL A 293 1.37 -13.45 2.95
N ALA A 294 2.01 -14.60 2.90
CA ALA A 294 3.27 -14.89 3.56
C ALA A 294 4.32 -15.18 2.50
N PHE A 295 5.52 -14.64 2.66
CA PHE A 295 6.67 -14.91 1.79
C PHE A 295 7.53 -15.98 2.46
N SER A 296 7.81 -17.07 1.75
CA SER A 296 8.77 -18.11 2.16
C SER A 296 10.17 -17.76 1.65
N ASP A 297 11.20 -18.00 2.46
CA ASP A 297 12.61 -17.79 2.05
C ASP A 297 13.09 -18.76 0.95
N ASN A 298 12.27 -19.74 0.56
CA ASN A 298 12.66 -20.89 -0.26
C ASN A 298 12.06 -20.90 -1.68
N ASP A 299 11.12 -20.03 -2.01
CA ASP A 299 10.38 -20.03 -3.28
C ASP A 299 10.58 -18.68 -4.00
N GLY A 300 11.74 -18.53 -4.64
CA GLY A 300 12.15 -17.35 -5.42
C GLY A 300 12.21 -17.60 -6.93
#